data_AF-A0A820LD39-F1
#
_entry.id   AF-A0A820LD39-F1
#
_cell.length_a   1.000
_cell.length_b   1.000
_cell.length_c   1.000
_cell.angle_alpha   90.00
_cell.angle_beta   90.00
_cell.angle_gamma   90.00
#
_symmetry.space_group_name_H-M   'P 1'
#
loop_
_entity.id
_entity.type
_entity.pdbx_description
1 polymer ?
#
loop_
_entity_poly.entity_id
_entity_poly.type
_entity_poly.pdbx_seq_one_letter_code
_entity_poly.pdbx_strand_id
1 'polypeptide(L)'
;AIGDEVFGILNLNSSNGGGALQQYSVGETEALIKKNQQLLVMQMHQHLDGLRQVNIDSSTSVFIPGGSGGVGHFAVQIAGIRGAKQVITSASKDDGIQILKEQYKLKDVINHAKDNAVERVLELTQGQGADIVYDSTYLESSFAKSTQTVKEGGSWIVLGAFAEKDSKEAKSVAERKAKVVHADLARYWLGPERAQMKTLVQDA
;
A
#
# COMPACT_ATOMS: atom_id res chain seq x y z
N ALA A 1 31.11 -0.77 6.54
CA ALA A 1 32.54 -0.54 6.32
C ALA A 1 32.74 0.10 4.95
N ILE A 2 33.86 0.81 4.74
CA ILE A 2 34.19 1.35 3.41
C ILE A 2 34.24 0.19 2.41
N GLY A 3 33.56 0.34 1.28
CA GLY A 3 33.42 -0.71 0.27
C GLY A 3 32.19 -1.61 0.42
N ASP A 4 31.40 -1.49 1.51
CA ASP A 4 30.11 -2.19 1.62
C ASP A 4 29.10 -1.64 0.60
N GLU A 5 28.44 -2.53 -0.13
CA GLU A 5 27.27 -2.16 -0.93
C GLU A 5 26.04 -2.01 -0.04
N VAL A 6 25.35 -0.88 -0.14
CA VAL A 6 24.23 -0.51 0.73
C VAL A 6 23.02 0.04 -0.03
N PHE A 7 21.83 -0.09 0.57
CA PHE A 7 20.60 0.57 0.16
C PHE A 7 20.03 1.36 1.35
N GLY A 8 19.23 2.38 1.09
CA GLY A 8 18.59 3.11 2.17
C GLY A 8 17.67 4.20 1.68
N ILE A 9 16.87 4.73 2.60
CA ILE A 9 16.08 5.93 2.36
C ILE A 9 16.89 7.12 2.85
N LEU A 10 17.27 8.00 1.93
CA LEU A 10 18.02 9.20 2.28
C LEU A 10 17.08 10.32 2.73
N ASN A 11 17.48 11.04 3.78
CA ASN A 11 16.74 12.21 4.24
C ASN A 11 16.82 13.33 3.19
N LEU A 12 15.68 13.66 2.59
CA LEU A 12 15.58 14.69 1.54
C LEU A 12 15.79 16.11 2.06
N ASN A 13 15.66 16.33 3.37
CA ASN A 13 15.82 17.64 4.02
C ASN A 13 17.20 17.85 4.64
N SER A 14 18.18 16.96 4.39
CA SER A 14 19.51 17.09 4.96
C SER A 14 20.26 18.29 4.34
N SER A 15 20.89 19.11 5.18
CA SER A 15 21.71 20.24 4.74
C SER A 15 23.03 19.82 4.07
N ASN A 16 23.42 18.54 4.17
CA ASN A 16 24.78 18.08 3.89
C ASN A 16 24.87 17.03 2.75
N GLY A 17 23.78 16.76 2.04
CA GLY A 17 23.77 15.79 0.95
C GLY A 17 22.35 15.46 0.54
N GLY A 18 22.01 15.85 -0.69
CA GLY A 18 20.68 15.70 -1.28
C GLY A 18 20.26 14.25 -1.50
N GLY A 19 19.08 14.09 -2.10
CA GLY A 19 18.45 12.79 -2.35
C GLY A 19 19.24 11.82 -3.25
N ALA A 20 18.59 10.78 -3.74
CA ALA A 20 19.25 9.69 -4.45
C ALA A 20 19.62 9.98 -5.92
N LEU A 21 19.18 11.11 -6.50
CA LEU A 21 19.37 11.44 -7.93
C LEU A 21 20.71 12.14 -8.19
N GLN A 22 21.81 11.55 -7.73
CA GLN A 22 23.17 12.07 -7.87
C GLN A 22 24.21 10.95 -7.82
N GLN A 23 25.44 11.23 -8.23
CA GLN A 23 26.52 10.22 -8.24
C GLN A 23 27.02 9.85 -6.83
N TYR A 24 26.91 10.78 -5.88
CA TYR A 24 27.33 10.59 -4.49
C TYR A 24 26.32 11.27 -3.57
N SER A 25 25.87 10.56 -2.54
CA SER A 25 25.00 11.11 -1.50
C SER A 25 25.63 10.90 -0.12
N VAL A 26 25.37 11.83 0.79
CA VAL A 26 25.70 11.69 2.21
C VAL A 26 24.41 11.29 2.94
N GLY A 27 24.48 10.23 3.73
CA GLY A 27 23.35 9.73 4.51
C GLY A 27 23.81 9.21 5.87
N GLU A 28 22.91 9.23 6.84
CA GLU A 28 23.14 8.64 8.16
C GLU A 28 23.31 7.12 8.02
N THR A 29 24.28 6.55 8.73
CA THR A 29 24.56 5.10 8.65
C THR A 29 23.34 4.26 9.07
N GLU A 30 22.51 4.77 9.98
CA GLU A 30 21.28 4.11 10.45
C GLU A 30 20.21 4.02 9.36
N ALA A 31 20.24 4.90 8.36
CA ALA A 31 19.33 4.87 7.23
C ALA A 31 19.76 3.87 6.13
N LEU A 32 20.92 3.24 6.28
CA LEU A 32 21.54 2.35 5.30
C LEU A 32 21.55 0.90 5.78
N ILE A 33 21.18 -0.02 4.89
CA ILE A 33 21.18 -1.47 5.09
C ILE A 33 22.11 -2.12 4.06
N LYS A 34 22.77 -3.23 4.43
CA LYS A 34 23.65 -3.97 3.51
C LYS A 34 22.86 -4.65 2.40
N LYS A 35 23.37 -4.59 1.16
CA LYS A 35 22.77 -5.18 -0.05
C LYS A 35 22.53 -6.69 0.00
N ASN A 36 23.23 -7.43 0.86
CA ASN A 36 23.06 -8.87 0.99
C ASN A 36 21.75 -9.29 1.68
N GLN A 37 20.96 -8.34 2.19
CA GLN A 37 19.58 -8.57 2.59
C GLN A 37 18.67 -8.14 1.44
N GLN A 38 17.95 -9.12 0.89
CA GLN A 38 17.14 -9.06 -0.33
C GLN A 38 16.50 -7.68 -0.57
N LEU A 39 16.77 -7.08 -1.74
CA LEU A 39 16.29 -5.76 -2.23
C LEU A 39 14.79 -5.45 -2.03
N LEU A 40 13.99 -6.46 -1.68
CA LEU A 40 12.54 -6.41 -1.52
C LEU A 40 12.07 -5.69 -0.24
N VAL A 41 12.96 -5.55 0.74
CA VAL A 41 12.60 -5.19 2.12
C VAL A 41 11.97 -3.79 2.22
N MET A 42 12.48 -2.77 1.51
CA MET A 42 11.98 -1.39 1.68
C MET A 42 10.58 -1.16 1.11
N GLN A 43 10.26 -1.80 -0.02
CA GLN A 43 8.90 -1.74 -0.55
C GLN A 43 7.98 -2.58 0.34
N MET A 44 8.37 -3.81 0.70
CA MET A 44 7.56 -4.71 1.53
C MET A 44 7.18 -4.16 2.91
N HIS A 45 8.02 -3.33 3.53
CA HIS A 45 7.71 -2.71 4.81
C HIS A 45 6.44 -1.85 4.80
N GLN A 46 6.21 -1.12 3.71
CA GLN A 46 5.04 -0.23 3.56
C GLN A 46 3.75 -1.05 3.55
N HIS A 47 3.77 -2.19 2.86
CA HIS A 47 2.64 -3.11 2.73
C HIS A 47 2.33 -3.86 4.01
N LEU A 48 3.38 -4.36 4.66
CA LEU A 48 3.23 -5.14 5.87
C LEU A 48 2.65 -4.30 7.00
N ASP A 49 3.01 -3.02 7.13
CA ASP A 49 2.50 -2.22 8.23
C ASP A 49 0.98 -2.00 8.16
N GLY A 50 0.46 -1.53 7.02
CA GLY A 50 -0.97 -1.30 6.86
C GLY A 50 -1.76 -2.61 6.88
N LEU A 51 -1.31 -3.61 6.12
CA LEU A 51 -2.04 -4.88 6.04
C LEU A 51 -1.98 -5.64 7.38
N ARG A 52 -0.89 -5.62 8.16
CA ARG A 52 -0.83 -6.32 9.46
C ARG A 52 -1.82 -5.81 10.50
N GLN A 53 -2.23 -4.55 10.39
CA GLN A 53 -3.20 -3.95 11.31
C GLN A 53 -4.63 -4.42 11.06
N VAL A 54 -4.88 -5.19 9.99
CA VAL A 54 -6.17 -5.79 9.67
C VAL A 54 -6.07 -7.30 9.59
N ASN A 55 -7.16 -7.98 9.91
CA ASN A 55 -7.28 -9.42 9.72
C ASN A 55 -7.65 -9.71 8.26
N ILE A 56 -6.86 -10.56 7.61
CA ILE A 56 -7.12 -11.06 6.26
C ILE A 56 -7.20 -12.57 6.37
N ASP A 57 -8.33 -13.12 5.97
CA ASP A 57 -8.60 -14.55 5.99
C ASP A 57 -9.53 -14.97 4.84
N SER A 58 -9.93 -16.24 4.84
CA SER A 58 -10.79 -16.85 3.80
C SER A 58 -12.22 -16.34 3.77
N SER A 59 -12.60 -15.39 4.64
CA SER A 59 -13.88 -14.67 4.58
C SER A 59 -13.74 -13.25 4.01
N THR A 60 -12.51 -12.76 3.87
CA THR A 60 -12.20 -11.34 3.64
C THR A 60 -12.03 -11.02 2.15
N SER A 61 -12.70 -9.96 1.69
CA SER A 61 -12.45 -9.33 0.38
C SER A 61 -11.54 -8.12 0.52
N VAL A 62 -10.53 -8.02 -0.34
CA VAL A 62 -9.54 -6.92 -0.33
C VAL A 62 -9.54 -6.24 -1.70
N PHE A 63 -9.74 -4.92 -1.73
CA PHE A 63 -9.55 -4.10 -2.92
C PHE A 63 -8.25 -3.30 -2.85
N ILE A 64 -7.40 -3.45 -3.87
CA ILE A 64 -6.14 -2.71 -4.03
C ILE A 64 -6.17 -1.93 -5.36
N PRO A 65 -6.53 -0.63 -5.37
CA PRO A 65 -6.39 0.19 -6.57
C PRO A 65 -4.93 0.27 -7.03
N GLY A 66 -4.71 0.23 -8.35
CA GLY A 66 -3.37 0.37 -8.93
C GLY A 66 -2.44 -0.83 -8.68
N GLY A 67 -2.97 -2.06 -8.70
CA GLY A 67 -2.22 -3.28 -8.38
C GLY A 67 -1.04 -3.61 -9.31
N SER A 68 -0.95 -2.98 -10.49
CA SER A 68 0.23 -3.14 -11.36
C SER A 68 1.37 -2.17 -11.05
N GLY A 69 1.18 -1.24 -10.10
CA GLY A 69 2.17 -0.25 -9.71
C GLY A 69 3.20 -0.79 -8.71
N GLY A 70 4.23 0.02 -8.43
CA GLY A 70 5.33 -0.36 -7.52
C GLY A 70 4.86 -0.77 -6.12
N VAL A 71 3.87 -0.08 -5.55
CA VAL A 71 3.29 -0.47 -4.25
C VAL A 71 2.19 -1.53 -4.44
N GLY A 72 1.24 -1.32 -5.35
CA GLY A 72 0.07 -2.18 -5.47
C GLY A 72 0.37 -3.67 -5.72
N HIS A 73 1.41 -3.99 -6.49
CA HIS A 73 1.69 -5.39 -6.86
C HIS A 73 2.16 -6.25 -5.68
N PHE A 74 2.83 -5.67 -4.70
CA PHE A 74 3.16 -6.38 -3.46
C PHE A 74 1.92 -6.55 -2.58
N ALA A 75 1.08 -5.52 -2.43
CA ALA A 75 -0.14 -5.59 -1.63
C ALA A 75 -1.09 -6.69 -2.11
N VAL A 76 -1.27 -6.81 -3.42
CA VAL A 76 -2.03 -7.88 -4.08
C VAL A 76 -1.50 -9.26 -3.68
N GLN A 77 -0.19 -9.47 -3.79
CA GLN A 77 0.43 -10.76 -3.49
C GLN A 77 0.32 -11.09 -1.99
N ILE A 78 0.57 -10.11 -1.12
CA ILE A 78 0.46 -10.28 0.33
C ILE A 78 -0.97 -10.61 0.74
N ALA A 79 -1.98 -9.93 0.18
CA ALA A 79 -3.39 -10.23 0.45
C ALA A 79 -3.73 -11.67 0.05
N GLY A 80 -3.26 -12.12 -1.12
CA GLY A 80 -3.42 -13.51 -1.57
C GLY A 80 -2.73 -14.53 -0.67
N ILE A 81 -1.46 -14.31 -0.30
CA ILE A 81 -0.68 -15.19 0.59
C ILE A 81 -1.32 -15.29 1.97
N ARG A 82 -1.90 -14.20 2.47
CA ARG A 82 -2.63 -14.18 3.75
C ARG A 82 -4.00 -14.85 3.70
N GLY A 83 -4.41 -15.37 2.54
CA GLY A 83 -5.61 -16.17 2.39
C GLY A 83 -6.88 -15.36 2.20
N ALA A 84 -6.80 -14.12 1.70
CA ALA A 84 -7.98 -13.36 1.32
C ALA A 84 -8.89 -14.20 0.41
N LYS A 85 -10.19 -14.24 0.73
CA LYS A 85 -11.20 -14.90 -0.10
C LYS A 85 -11.20 -14.37 -1.53
N GLN A 86 -11.04 -13.05 -1.66
CA GLN A 86 -11.12 -12.34 -2.92
C GLN A 86 -10.14 -11.16 -2.91
N VAL A 87 -9.30 -11.09 -3.93
CA VAL A 87 -8.40 -9.96 -4.18
C VAL A 87 -8.88 -9.27 -5.45
N ILE A 88 -9.42 -8.06 -5.29
CA ILE A 88 -9.88 -7.19 -6.36
C ILE A 88 -8.80 -6.12 -6.58
N THR A 89 -8.51 -5.80 -7.82
CA THR A 89 -7.51 -4.78 -8.13
C THR A 89 -7.86 -3.98 -9.39
N SER A 90 -7.17 -2.87 -9.62
CA SER A 90 -7.32 -2.08 -10.84
C SER A 90 -5.98 -1.69 -11.46
N ALA A 91 -5.97 -1.55 -12.78
CA ALA A 91 -4.85 -1.03 -13.57
C ALA A 91 -5.39 -0.29 -14.81
N SER A 92 -4.61 0.60 -15.40
CA SER A 92 -5.03 1.41 -16.56
C SER A 92 -4.49 0.91 -17.89
N LYS A 93 -3.38 0.15 -17.86
CA LYS A 93 -2.68 -0.32 -19.04
C LYS A 93 -2.80 -1.83 -19.19
N ASP A 94 -2.91 -2.28 -20.43
CA ASP A 94 -3.13 -3.69 -20.75
C ASP A 94 -1.95 -4.58 -20.32
N ASP A 95 -0.71 -4.07 -20.36
CA ASP A 95 0.50 -4.77 -19.86
C ASP A 95 0.43 -5.05 -18.35
N GLY A 96 0.06 -4.05 -17.55
CA GLY A 96 -0.14 -4.19 -16.11
C GLY A 96 -1.28 -5.14 -15.78
N ILE A 97 -2.38 -5.08 -16.53
CA ILE A 97 -3.51 -6.01 -16.39
C ILE A 97 -3.08 -7.44 -16.71
N GLN A 98 -2.30 -7.63 -17.79
CA GLN A 98 -1.80 -8.93 -18.18
C GLN A 98 -0.92 -9.54 -17.08
N ILE A 99 0.00 -8.76 -16.51
CA ILE A 99 0.82 -9.22 -15.37
C ILE A 99 -0.05 -9.66 -14.19
N LEU A 100 -1.04 -8.85 -13.80
CA LEU A 100 -1.94 -9.15 -12.68
C LEU A 100 -2.72 -10.45 -12.90
N LYS A 101 -3.21 -10.69 -14.12
CA LYS A 101 -3.98 -11.89 -14.46
C LYS A 101 -3.11 -13.12 -14.67
N GLU A 102 -2.03 -13.00 -15.43
CA GLU A 102 -1.24 -14.14 -15.89
C GLU A 102 -0.14 -14.54 -14.91
N GLN A 103 0.54 -13.59 -14.30
CA GLN A 103 1.63 -13.88 -13.35
C GLN A 103 1.07 -14.04 -11.94
N TYR A 104 0.22 -13.11 -11.48
CA TYR A 104 -0.34 -13.15 -10.12
C TYR A 104 -1.66 -13.93 -10.02
N LYS A 105 -2.16 -14.48 -11.12
CA LYS A 105 -3.36 -15.34 -11.19
C LYS A 105 -4.62 -14.69 -10.60
N LEU A 106 -4.71 -13.36 -10.67
CA LEU A 106 -5.90 -12.65 -10.21
C LEU A 106 -7.04 -12.77 -11.23
N LYS A 107 -8.23 -13.01 -10.70
CA LYS A 107 -9.47 -13.07 -11.50
C LYS A 107 -10.10 -11.70 -11.66
N ASP A 108 -10.08 -10.90 -10.57
CA ASP A 108 -10.83 -9.66 -10.46
C ASP A 108 -9.93 -8.44 -10.70
N VAL A 109 -9.57 -8.22 -11.97
CA VAL A 109 -8.73 -7.09 -12.41
C VAL A 109 -9.55 -6.12 -13.25
N ILE A 110 -9.75 -4.91 -12.74
CA ILE A 110 -10.55 -3.85 -13.35
C ILE A 110 -9.66 -2.96 -14.23
N ASN A 111 -10.08 -2.70 -15.47
CA ASN A 111 -9.44 -1.69 -16.30
C ASN A 111 -10.06 -0.31 -15.98
N HIS A 112 -9.47 0.44 -15.05
CA HIS A 112 -10.04 1.73 -14.62
C HIS A 112 -9.86 2.86 -15.65
N ALA A 113 -9.20 2.60 -16.79
CA ALA A 113 -9.20 3.52 -17.93
C ALA A 113 -10.45 3.33 -18.82
N LYS A 114 -11.17 2.21 -18.68
CA LYS A 114 -12.36 1.85 -19.47
C LYS A 114 -13.62 1.80 -18.60
N ASP A 115 -13.48 1.36 -17.36
CA ASP A 115 -14.59 1.08 -16.44
C ASP A 115 -14.57 2.01 -15.22
N ASN A 116 -15.76 2.25 -14.65
CA ASN A 116 -15.86 2.88 -13.33
C ASN A 116 -15.46 1.87 -12.24
N ALA A 117 -14.28 2.09 -11.63
CA ALA A 117 -13.75 1.19 -10.61
C ALA A 117 -14.70 1.02 -9.40
N VAL A 118 -15.42 2.07 -8.99
CA VAL A 118 -16.34 2.00 -7.83
C VAL A 118 -17.48 1.04 -8.13
N GLU A 119 -18.13 1.21 -9.29
CA GLU A 119 -19.23 0.34 -9.73
C GLU A 119 -18.78 -1.10 -9.87
N ARG A 120 -17.60 -1.34 -10.48
CA ARG A 120 -17.06 -2.69 -10.64
C ARG A 120 -16.74 -3.36 -9.31
N VAL A 121 -16.18 -2.64 -8.32
CA VAL A 121 -15.94 -3.21 -6.99
C VAL A 121 -17.27 -3.55 -6.31
N LEU A 122 -18.25 -2.66 -6.38
CA LEU A 122 -19.58 -2.93 -5.82
C LEU A 122 -20.23 -4.15 -6.49
N GLU A 123 -20.17 -4.27 -7.82
CA GLU A 123 -20.69 -5.45 -8.53
C GLU A 123 -20.02 -6.75 -8.06
N LEU A 124 -18.68 -6.76 -7.99
CA LEU A 124 -17.90 -7.92 -7.56
C LEU A 124 -18.13 -8.29 -6.09
N THR A 125 -18.61 -7.34 -5.28
CA THR A 125 -18.89 -7.51 -3.84
C THR A 125 -20.38 -7.46 -3.52
N GLN A 126 -21.25 -7.69 -4.51
CA GLN A 126 -22.71 -7.78 -4.33
C GLN A 126 -23.33 -6.53 -3.69
N GLY A 127 -22.82 -5.36 -4.06
CA GLY A 127 -23.25 -4.04 -3.58
C GLY A 127 -22.72 -3.68 -2.19
N GLN A 128 -21.99 -4.57 -1.51
CA GLN A 128 -21.54 -4.32 -0.15
C GLN A 128 -20.31 -3.43 -0.09
N GLY A 129 -19.39 -3.55 -1.05
CA GLY A 129 -18.02 -3.05 -0.94
C GLY A 129 -17.06 -4.10 -0.40
N ALA A 130 -15.77 -3.84 -0.48
CA ALA A 130 -14.71 -4.71 0.03
C ALA A 130 -14.56 -4.56 1.55
N ASP A 131 -14.27 -5.67 2.25
CA ASP A 131 -14.03 -5.64 3.71
C ASP A 131 -12.80 -4.78 4.04
N ILE A 132 -11.78 -4.81 3.17
CA ILE A 132 -10.57 -3.99 3.27
C ILE A 132 -10.31 -3.30 1.93
N VAL A 133 -10.03 -2.00 1.97
CA VAL A 133 -9.49 -1.25 0.84
C VAL A 133 -8.08 -0.77 1.20
N TYR A 134 -7.07 -1.23 0.46
CA TYR A 134 -5.67 -0.81 0.61
C TYR A 134 -5.32 0.23 -0.44
N ASP A 135 -5.42 1.50 -0.07
CA ASP A 135 -5.19 2.63 -0.98
C ASP A 135 -3.74 3.10 -0.94
N SER A 136 -3.00 2.71 -1.99
CA SER A 136 -1.64 3.15 -2.26
C SER A 136 -1.52 4.19 -3.37
N THR A 137 -2.60 4.90 -3.70
CA THR A 137 -2.59 5.84 -4.83
C THR A 137 -1.87 7.14 -4.50
N TYR A 138 -1.82 7.54 -3.22
CA TYR A 138 -1.32 8.85 -2.78
C TYR A 138 -2.00 10.05 -3.47
N LEU A 139 -3.18 9.84 -4.05
CA LEU A 139 -3.93 10.85 -4.79
C LEU A 139 -5.20 11.17 -4.03
N GLU A 140 -5.28 12.37 -3.46
CA GLU A 140 -6.46 12.85 -2.74
C GLU A 140 -7.73 12.75 -3.62
N SER A 141 -7.60 13.04 -4.92
CA SER A 141 -8.70 12.90 -5.89
C SER A 141 -9.22 11.47 -6.08
N SER A 142 -8.46 10.46 -5.64
CA SER A 142 -8.83 9.04 -5.69
C SER A 142 -9.36 8.52 -4.34
N PHE A 143 -9.01 9.16 -3.23
CA PHE A 143 -9.40 8.70 -1.89
C PHE A 143 -10.91 8.62 -1.70
N ALA A 144 -11.67 9.64 -2.11
CA ALA A 144 -13.14 9.59 -2.02
C ALA A 144 -13.75 8.42 -2.81
N LYS A 145 -13.12 8.00 -3.91
CA LYS A 145 -13.57 6.83 -4.68
C LYS A 145 -13.22 5.54 -3.95
N SER A 146 -12.01 5.45 -3.39
CA SER A 146 -11.59 4.30 -2.59
C SER A 146 -12.50 4.09 -1.37
N THR A 147 -12.82 5.15 -0.63
CA THR A 147 -13.69 5.05 0.56
C THR A 147 -15.11 4.61 0.20
N GLN A 148 -15.63 4.98 -0.97
CA GLN A 148 -16.93 4.51 -1.47
C GLN A 148 -16.96 3.00 -1.74
N THR A 149 -15.81 2.38 -1.98
CA THR A 149 -15.69 0.94 -2.20
C THR A 149 -15.54 0.12 -0.92
N VAL A 150 -15.42 0.78 0.24
CA VAL A 150 -15.31 0.10 1.54
C VAL A 150 -16.69 -0.38 1.96
N LYS A 151 -16.75 -1.61 2.45
CA LYS A 151 -17.94 -2.16 3.10
C LYS A 151 -18.30 -1.40 4.36
N GLU A 152 -19.59 -1.36 4.68
CA GLU A 152 -20.02 -0.78 5.96
C GLU A 152 -19.31 -1.48 7.13
N GLY A 153 -18.63 -0.71 7.99
CA GLY A 153 -17.82 -1.23 9.11
C GLY A 153 -16.46 -1.84 8.72
N GLY A 154 -16.12 -1.84 7.43
CA GLY A 154 -14.84 -2.33 6.91
C GLY A 154 -13.67 -1.40 7.23
N SER A 155 -12.50 -1.71 6.67
CA SER A 155 -11.26 -0.96 6.89
C SER A 155 -10.75 -0.29 5.62
N TRP A 156 -10.43 1.00 5.72
CA TRP A 156 -9.68 1.72 4.71
C TRP A 156 -8.26 1.96 5.20
N ILE A 157 -7.31 1.31 4.55
CA ILE A 157 -5.88 1.51 4.79
C ILE A 157 -5.41 2.54 3.79
N VAL A 158 -4.84 3.63 4.27
CA VAL A 158 -4.34 4.72 3.42
C VAL A 158 -2.87 4.96 3.68
N LEU A 159 -2.11 5.07 2.60
CA LEU A 159 -0.71 5.49 2.63
C LEU A 159 -0.64 7.02 2.45
N GLY A 160 -0.14 7.71 3.47
CA GLY A 160 0.04 9.16 3.48
C GLY A 160 -0.96 9.93 4.36
N ALA A 161 -0.81 11.25 4.38
CA ALA A 161 -1.67 12.16 5.11
C ALA A 161 -2.86 12.58 4.23
N PHE A 162 -4.08 12.52 4.78
CA PHE A 162 -5.27 13.12 4.17
C PHE A 162 -5.91 14.10 5.17
N ALA A 163 -6.66 15.07 4.65
CA ALA A 163 -7.31 16.06 5.50
C ALA A 163 -8.44 15.43 6.32
N GLU A 164 -8.26 15.38 7.65
CA GLU A 164 -9.22 14.75 8.58
C GLU A 164 -10.51 15.55 8.79
N LYS A 165 -10.55 16.84 8.48
CA LYS A 165 -11.73 17.70 8.70
C LYS A 165 -12.39 18.16 7.41
N ASP A 166 -13.71 17.93 7.33
CA ASP A 166 -14.66 18.43 6.30
C ASP A 166 -14.38 18.03 4.84
N SER A 167 -13.44 17.11 4.60
CA SER A 167 -13.13 16.55 3.28
C SER A 167 -14.23 15.58 2.78
N LYS A 168 -14.23 15.28 1.47
CA LYS A 168 -15.20 14.32 0.88
C LYS A 168 -14.94 12.90 1.38
N GLU A 169 -13.67 12.60 1.62
CA GLU A 169 -13.11 11.38 2.15
C GLU A 169 -13.59 11.14 3.58
N ALA A 170 -13.44 12.16 4.46
CA ALA A 170 -13.91 12.08 5.84
C ALA A 170 -15.42 11.81 5.93
N LYS A 171 -16.21 12.47 5.06
CA LYS A 171 -17.66 12.22 4.96
C LYS A 171 -17.94 10.79 4.50
N SER A 172 -17.28 10.32 3.45
CA SER A 172 -17.48 8.98 2.92
C SER A 172 -17.07 7.87 3.89
N VAL A 173 -15.96 8.05 4.62
CA VAL A 173 -15.53 7.15 5.71
C VAL A 173 -16.59 7.10 6.81
N ALA A 174 -17.10 8.25 7.23
CA ALA A 174 -18.14 8.33 8.26
C ALA A 174 -19.45 7.66 7.81
N GLU A 175 -19.90 7.91 6.58
CA GLU A 175 -21.10 7.27 5.99
C GLU A 175 -20.98 5.75 5.94
N ARG A 176 -19.80 5.22 5.59
CA ARG A 176 -19.51 3.78 5.58
C ARG A 176 -19.20 3.23 6.98
N LYS A 177 -19.14 4.05 8.03
CA LYS A 177 -18.66 3.64 9.36
C LYS A 177 -17.30 2.92 9.28
N ALA A 178 -16.47 3.29 8.31
CA ALA A 178 -15.23 2.61 8.03
C ALA A 178 -14.17 2.95 9.07
N LYS A 179 -13.33 1.96 9.40
CA LYS A 179 -12.14 2.16 10.23
C LYS A 179 -11.01 2.65 9.34
N VAL A 180 -10.38 3.76 9.72
CA VAL A 180 -9.19 4.27 9.02
C VAL A 180 -7.93 3.68 9.65
N VAL A 181 -7.06 3.14 8.81
CA VAL A 181 -5.74 2.63 9.19
C VAL A 181 -4.69 3.45 8.46
N HIS A 182 -3.92 4.24 9.20
CA HIS A 182 -2.83 5.03 8.64
C HIS A 182 -1.56 4.18 8.52
N ALA A 183 -1.14 3.91 7.30
CA ALA A 183 0.17 3.35 7.00
C ALA A 183 1.11 4.52 6.65
N ASP A 184 1.71 5.15 7.66
CA ASP A 184 2.57 6.32 7.47
C ASP A 184 4.05 5.92 7.34
N LEU A 185 4.68 6.41 6.27
CA LEU A 185 6.11 6.25 6.02
C LEU A 185 6.96 7.35 6.66
N ALA A 186 6.37 8.53 6.91
CA ALA A 186 7.07 9.65 7.51
C ALA A 186 7.61 9.30 8.90
N ARG A 187 6.95 8.38 9.63
CA ARG A 187 7.46 7.86 10.90
C ARG A 187 8.82 7.15 10.79
N TYR A 188 9.16 6.59 9.63
CA TYR A 188 10.49 6.01 9.36
C TYR A 188 11.50 7.08 8.93
N TRP A 189 11.03 8.18 8.33
CA TRP A 189 11.87 9.32 7.90
C TRP A 189 12.21 10.27 9.04
N LEU A 190 11.33 10.35 10.05
CA LEU A 190 11.42 11.26 11.20
C LEU A 190 12.01 10.61 12.46
N GLY A 191 12.30 9.30 12.43
CA GLY A 191 12.81 8.56 13.60
C GLY A 191 13.03 7.06 13.31
N PRO A 192 14.22 6.63 12.85
CA PRO A 192 14.52 5.21 12.57
C PRO A 192 14.37 4.30 13.79
N GLU A 193 14.45 4.82 15.02
CA GLU A 193 14.18 4.09 16.27
C GLU A 193 12.71 3.69 16.44
N ARG A 194 11.77 4.37 15.77
CA ARG A 194 10.34 4.02 15.74
C ARG A 194 10.05 2.86 14.81
N ALA A 195 11.02 2.49 13.98
CA ALA A 195 10.94 1.39 13.02
C ALA A 195 11.25 0.01 13.64
N GLN A 196 11.32 -0.14 14.97
CA GLN A 196 11.90 -1.32 15.64
C GLN A 196 11.57 -2.65 14.94
N MET A 197 12.54 -3.14 14.16
CA MET A 197 12.46 -4.33 13.33
C MET A 197 12.40 -5.65 14.13
N LYS A 198 12.47 -5.58 15.47
CA LYS A 198 12.52 -6.76 16.34
C LYS A 198 11.28 -7.66 16.24
N THR A 199 10.17 -7.15 15.72
CA THR A 199 8.92 -7.89 15.52
C THR A 199 8.80 -8.55 14.14
N LEU A 200 9.79 -8.43 13.25
CA LEU A 200 9.68 -8.91 11.87
C LEU A 200 10.18 -10.34 11.62
N VAL A 201 10.91 -10.93 12.58
CA VAL A 201 11.64 -12.20 12.39
C VAL A 201 11.13 -13.32 13.30
N GLN A 202 10.17 -13.05 14.21
CA GLN A 202 9.76 -14.05 15.21
C GLN A 202 8.57 -14.94 14.81
N ASP A 203 7.84 -14.62 13.74
CA ASP A 203 6.64 -15.37 13.34
C ASP A 203 6.67 -15.84 11.87
N ALA A 204 7.84 -16.30 11.40
CA ALA A 204 7.97 -17.02 10.11
C ALA A 204 8.47 -18.45 10.34
#